data_AF-A0A964KUA2-F1
#
_entry.id   AF-A0A964KUA2-F1
#
_cell.length_a   1.000
_cell.length_b   1.000
_cell.length_c   1.000
_cell.angle_alpha   90.00
_cell.angle_beta   90.00
_cell.angle_gamma   90.00
#
_symmetry.space_group_name_H-M   'P 1'
#
loop_
_entity.id
_entity.type
_entity.pdbx_description
1 polymer ?
#
loop_
_entity_poly.entity_id
_entity_poly.type
_entity_poly.pdbx_seq_one_letter_code
_entity_poly.pdbx_strand_id
1 'polypeptide(L)'
;MTFDDPSDVRFRPDDGCSLFSQSLEDHLVAVSHGAAPNTGRFCGHCYTPISRESERCPHCAEPCDASGRAGRAPVDAVPQPIIDALQRQRRIEAKWVNGFAYLGLLIAVTSGLAVVLGVPFFRHSLLWATVFYAPYLLLGSRAFAAILGGYYGDRIGYAKARAETRAAWEAWVREREG
;
A
#
# COMPACT_ATOMS: atom_id res chain seq x y z
N MET A 1 -18.54 -3.72 -2.17
CA MET A 1 -17.64 -2.55 -2.31
C MET A 1 -17.05 -2.63 -3.69
N THR A 2 -17.58 -1.84 -4.61
CA THR A 2 -16.97 -1.61 -5.93
C THR A 2 -15.82 -0.64 -5.72
N PHE A 3 -14.63 -1.03 -6.17
CA PHE A 3 -13.35 -0.34 -5.92
C PHE A 3 -13.13 0.90 -6.81
N ASP A 4 -14.14 1.33 -7.57
CA ASP A 4 -14.12 2.52 -8.44
C ASP A 4 -14.77 3.73 -7.75
N ASP A 5 -14.38 4.05 -6.51
CA ASP A 5 -14.70 5.34 -5.90
C ASP A 5 -13.58 6.33 -6.24
N PRO A 6 -13.85 7.40 -7.03
CA PRO A 6 -12.84 8.40 -7.37
C PRO A 6 -12.34 9.21 -6.16
N SER A 7 -12.95 9.06 -4.98
CA SER A 7 -12.46 9.63 -3.73
C SER A 7 -11.43 8.75 -2.99
N ASP A 8 -11.25 7.48 -3.39
CA ASP A 8 -10.20 6.58 -2.87
C ASP A 8 -8.89 6.80 -3.65
N VAL A 9 -8.44 8.06 -3.72
CA VAL A 9 -7.14 8.40 -4.28
C VAL A 9 -6.09 8.00 -3.26
N ARG A 10 -5.67 6.73 -3.31
CA ARG A 10 -4.48 6.27 -2.58
C ARG A 10 -3.35 7.25 -2.86
N PHE A 11 -2.68 7.70 -1.80
CA PHE A 11 -1.55 8.62 -1.91
C PHE A 11 -0.54 8.09 -2.93
N ARG A 12 -0.48 8.76 -4.10
CA ARG A 12 0.54 8.52 -5.12
C ARG A 12 1.63 9.57 -4.93
N PRO A 13 2.83 9.20 -4.48
CA PRO A 13 3.95 10.11 -4.56
C PRO A 13 4.25 10.39 -6.04
N ASP A 14 4.31 11.66 -6.44
CA ASP A 14 4.79 12.12 -7.75
C ASP A 14 6.31 11.89 -7.82
N ASP A 15 6.69 10.64 -7.98
CA ASP A 15 8.08 10.19 -7.88
C ASP A 15 8.67 9.83 -9.26
N GLY A 16 7.91 10.06 -10.34
CA GLY A 16 8.30 9.80 -11.73
C GLY A 16 8.57 8.33 -12.03
N CYS A 17 8.25 7.41 -11.11
CA CYS A 17 8.59 6.00 -11.24
C CYS A 17 7.43 5.22 -11.85
N SER A 18 7.60 4.84 -13.12
CA SER A 18 6.74 3.92 -13.88
C SER A 18 6.88 2.46 -13.43
N LEU A 19 7.25 2.22 -12.18
CA LEU A 19 7.79 0.95 -11.73
C LEU A 19 6.71 -0.14 -11.58
N PHE A 20 5.52 0.23 -11.12
CA PHE A 20 4.38 -0.68 -11.02
C PHE A 20 3.13 0.04 -11.51
N SER A 21 2.59 -0.42 -12.62
CA SER A 21 1.24 -0.03 -13.00
C SER A 21 0.27 -0.62 -11.99
N GLN A 22 -0.86 0.07 -11.80
CA GLN A 22 -1.94 -0.44 -10.96
C GLN A 22 -2.39 -1.84 -11.42
N SER A 23 -2.42 -2.07 -12.73
CA SER A 23 -2.76 -3.38 -13.29
C SER A 23 -1.74 -4.48 -12.94
N LEU A 24 -0.45 -4.16 -12.84
CA LEU A 24 0.56 -5.11 -12.36
C LEU A 24 0.38 -5.42 -10.87
N GLU A 25 0.12 -4.39 -10.06
CA GLU A 25 -0.14 -4.60 -8.63
C GLU A 25 -1.38 -5.48 -8.42
N ASP A 26 -2.49 -5.18 -9.09
CA ASP A 26 -3.73 -5.95 -8.98
C ASP A 26 -3.56 -7.40 -9.45
N HIS A 27 -2.80 -7.61 -10.53
CA HIS A 27 -2.48 -8.96 -10.99
C HIS A 27 -1.67 -9.74 -9.95
N LEU A 28 -0.61 -9.14 -9.40
CA LEU A 28 0.24 -9.80 -8.41
C LEU A 28 -0.47 -10.04 -7.08
N VAL A 29 -1.45 -9.20 -6.74
CA VAL A 29 -2.38 -9.46 -5.63
C VAL A 29 -3.21 -10.70 -5.90
N ALA A 30 -3.84 -10.79 -7.06
CA ALA A 30 -4.61 -11.96 -7.44
C ALA A 30 -3.76 -13.24 -7.41
N VAL A 31 -2.51 -13.15 -7.87
CA VAL A 31 -1.52 -14.23 -7.78
C VAL A 31 -1.23 -14.62 -6.33
N SER A 32 -0.94 -13.64 -5.47
CA SER A 32 -0.62 -13.88 -4.06
C SER A 32 -1.77 -14.52 -3.28
N HIS A 33 -3.02 -14.26 -3.68
CA HIS A 33 -4.22 -14.86 -3.10
C HIS A 33 -4.62 -16.19 -3.75
N GLY A 34 -3.86 -16.68 -4.76
CA GLY A 34 -4.20 -17.88 -5.52
C GLY A 34 -5.45 -17.72 -6.40
N ALA A 35 -5.91 -16.49 -6.63
CA ALA A 35 -7.06 -16.17 -7.47
C ALA A 35 -6.69 -16.10 -8.97
N ALA A 36 -5.39 -15.97 -9.30
CA ALA A 36 -4.88 -16.00 -10.66
C ALA A 36 -3.49 -16.67 -10.73
N PRO A 37 -3.10 -17.29 -11.85
CA PRO A 37 -1.74 -17.76 -12.07
C PRO A 37 -0.79 -16.60 -12.45
N ASN A 38 0.50 -16.71 -12.11
CA ASN A 38 1.56 -15.80 -12.59
C ASN A 38 1.95 -16.13 -14.04
N THR A 39 0.96 -16.10 -14.93
CA THR A 39 1.13 -16.40 -16.35
C THR A 39 0.28 -15.44 -17.17
N GLY A 40 0.87 -14.84 -18.20
CA GLY A 40 0.19 -13.86 -19.05
C GLY A 40 1.20 -13.13 -19.92
N ARG A 41 0.75 -12.21 -20.76
CA ARG A 41 1.67 -11.39 -21.57
C ARG A 41 2.00 -10.12 -20.80
N PHE A 42 3.26 -9.94 -20.44
CA PHE A 42 3.74 -8.76 -19.72
C PHE A 42 4.78 -8.00 -20.54
N CYS A 43 4.85 -6.69 -20.33
CA CYS A 43 5.90 -5.86 -20.90
C CYS A 43 7.29 -6.32 -20.41
N GLY A 44 8.25 -6.56 -21.31
CA GLY A 44 9.61 -6.98 -20.92
C GLY A 44 10.42 -5.93 -20.18
N HIS A 45 9.95 -4.67 -20.15
CA HIS A 45 10.60 -3.56 -19.43
C HIS A 45 9.99 -3.33 -18.05
N CYS A 46 8.69 -3.02 -17.98
CA CYS A 46 8.00 -2.63 -16.73
C CYS A 46 7.04 -3.70 -16.17
N TYR A 47 6.98 -4.89 -16.79
CA TYR A 47 6.12 -6.01 -16.38
C TYR A 47 4.61 -5.73 -16.33
N THR A 48 4.18 -4.57 -16.80
CA THR A 48 2.75 -4.25 -16.90
C THR A 48 2.05 -5.28 -17.79
N PRO A 49 0.88 -5.82 -17.39
CA PRO A 49 0.08 -6.67 -18.24
C PRO A 49 -0.27 -5.94 -19.55
N ILE A 50 -0.03 -6.59 -20.69
CA ILE A 50 -0.31 -6.04 -22.03
C ILE A 50 -1.22 -6.96 -22.83
N SER A 51 -2.03 -6.38 -23.72
CA SER A 51 -2.90 -7.17 -24.60
C SER A 51 -2.10 -7.82 -25.74
N ARG A 52 -2.71 -8.76 -26.46
CA ARG A 52 -2.06 -9.38 -27.62
C ARG A 52 -1.85 -8.42 -28.79
N GLU A 53 -2.70 -7.40 -28.89
CA GLU A 53 -2.73 -6.43 -29.99
C GLU A 53 -1.96 -5.15 -29.64
N SER A 54 -1.44 -5.04 -28.42
CA SER A 54 -0.69 -3.87 -27.98
C SER A 54 0.68 -3.80 -28.67
N GLU A 55 0.86 -2.81 -29.55
CA GLU A 55 2.16 -2.48 -30.15
C GLU A 55 3.09 -1.77 -29.15
N ARG A 56 2.52 -1.03 -28.19
CA ARG A 56 3.25 -0.31 -27.15
C ARG A 56 2.65 -0.58 -25.77
N CYS A 57 3.48 -0.52 -24.75
CA CYS A 57 3.02 -0.66 -23.37
C CYS A 57 2.19 0.57 -22.96
N PRO A 58 0.97 0.40 -22.40
CA PRO A 58 0.15 1.53 -21.97
C PRO A 58 0.75 2.30 -20.78
N HIS A 59 1.74 1.72 -20.10
CA HIS A 59 2.35 2.31 -18.91
C HIS A 59 3.68 3.01 -19.21
N CYS A 60 4.63 2.31 -19.83
CA CYS A 60 5.97 2.86 -20.10
C CYS A 60 6.18 3.31 -21.55
N ALA A 61 5.16 3.19 -22.42
CA ALA A 61 5.20 3.51 -23.85
C ALA A 61 6.23 2.73 -24.69
N GLU A 62 6.99 1.82 -24.07
CA GLU A 62 7.99 0.99 -24.75
C GLU A 62 7.33 0.05 -25.78
N PRO A 63 7.94 -0.13 -26.97
CA PRO A 63 7.42 -1.06 -27.97
C PRO A 63 7.42 -2.51 -27.44
N CYS A 64 6.35 -3.23 -27.77
CA CYS A 64 6.06 -4.59 -27.32
C CYS A 64 6.43 -5.64 -28.39
N ASP A 65 7.26 -5.26 -29.37
CA ASP A 65 7.70 -6.09 -30.48
C ASP A 65 8.98 -6.87 -30.14
N ALA A 66 9.12 -8.06 -30.73
CA ALA A 66 10.31 -8.90 -30.59
C ALA A 66 11.44 -8.48 -31.56
N SER A 67 11.16 -7.53 -32.47
CA SER A 67 12.09 -6.98 -33.47
C SER A 67 13.00 -5.92 -32.84
N GLY A 68 14.01 -6.39 -32.12
CA GLY A 68 14.96 -5.57 -31.38
C GLY A 68 15.47 -4.34 -32.13
N ARG A 69 15.24 -3.17 -31.52
CA ARG A 69 16.14 -2.01 -31.60
C ARG A 69 16.08 -1.08 -30.38
N ALA A 70 15.06 -1.20 -29.53
CA ALA A 70 14.97 -0.50 -28.24
C ALA A 70 14.13 -1.25 -27.18
N GLY A 71 13.08 -1.98 -27.60
CA GLY A 71 12.19 -2.72 -26.71
C GLY A 71 12.65 -4.15 -26.37
N ARG A 72 12.36 -4.59 -25.14
CA ARG A 72 12.51 -5.99 -24.71
C ARG A 72 11.28 -6.80 -25.10
N ALA A 73 11.49 -8.03 -25.58
CA ALA A 73 10.39 -8.95 -25.90
C ALA A 73 9.46 -9.12 -24.69
N PRO A 74 8.13 -9.23 -24.91
CA PRO A 74 7.18 -9.56 -23.86
C PRO A 74 7.59 -10.84 -23.12
N VAL A 75 7.33 -10.88 -21.81
CA VAL A 75 7.58 -12.07 -20.99
C VAL A 75 6.26 -12.73 -20.61
N ASP A 76 6.31 -14.04 -20.38
CA ASP A 76 5.12 -14.84 -20.06
C ASP A 76 4.82 -14.92 -18.56
N ALA A 77 5.75 -14.47 -17.72
CA ALA A 77 5.63 -14.49 -16.26
C ALA A 77 6.43 -13.34 -15.63
N VAL A 78 5.95 -12.82 -14.50
CA VAL A 78 6.69 -11.83 -13.72
C VAL A 78 7.82 -12.53 -12.94
N PRO A 79 9.07 -12.05 -13.03
CA PRO A 79 10.19 -12.60 -12.26
C PRO A 79 9.95 -12.57 -10.74
N GLN A 80 10.38 -13.62 -10.04
CA GLN A 80 10.23 -13.72 -8.58
C GLN A 80 10.83 -12.54 -7.79
N PRO A 81 12.00 -11.97 -8.15
CA PRO A 81 12.55 -10.82 -7.41
C PRO A 81 11.61 -9.61 -7.35
N ILE A 82 10.78 -9.43 -8.40
CA ILE A 82 9.81 -8.35 -8.48
C ILE A 82 8.58 -8.64 -7.61
N ILE A 83 8.14 -9.89 -7.61
CA ILE A 83 7.05 -10.36 -6.74
C ILE A 83 7.46 -10.17 -5.27
N ASP A 84 8.68 -10.56 -4.91
CA ASP A 84 9.22 -10.41 -3.56
C ASP A 84 9.33 -8.94 -3.14
N ALA A 85 9.78 -8.07 -4.05
CA ALA A 85 9.86 -6.63 -3.81
C ALA A 85 8.48 -6.02 -3.48
N LEU A 86 7.44 -6.37 -4.25
CA LEU A 86 6.07 -5.90 -4.00
C LEU A 86 5.46 -6.49 -2.73
N GLN A 87 5.69 -7.77 -2.44
CA GLN A 87 5.26 -8.37 -1.19
C GLN A 87 5.90 -7.67 0.01
N ARG A 88 7.19 -7.32 -0.10
CA ARG A 88 7.90 -6.57 0.94
C ARG A 88 7.32 -5.16 1.11
N GLN A 89 7.03 -4.45 0.02
CA GLN A 89 6.37 -3.14 0.05
C GLN A 89 5.07 -3.21 0.87
N ARG A 90 4.19 -4.18 0.54
CA ARG A 90 2.90 -4.36 1.24
C ARG A 90 3.05 -4.74 2.70
N ARG A 91 4.04 -5.55 3.06
CA ARG A 91 4.31 -5.88 4.46
C ARG A 91 4.73 -4.63 5.25
N ILE A 92 5.51 -3.74 4.64
CA ILE A 92 5.90 -2.47 5.25
C ILE A 92 4.67 -1.57 5.42
N GLU A 93 3.87 -1.40 4.37
CA GLU A 93 2.62 -0.62 4.41
C GLU A 93 1.67 -1.16 5.48
N ALA A 94 1.38 -2.47 5.46
CA ALA A 94 0.51 -3.10 6.44
C ALA A 94 1.03 -2.93 7.88
N LYS A 95 2.35 -3.01 8.09
CA LYS A 95 2.96 -2.78 9.40
C LYS A 95 2.75 -1.34 9.89
N TRP A 96 2.89 -0.36 9.00
CA TRP A 96 2.68 1.05 9.33
C TRP A 96 1.20 1.36 9.57
N VAL A 97 0.31 0.94 8.67
CA VAL A 97 -1.14 1.14 8.79
C VAL A 97 -1.67 0.52 10.08
N ASN A 98 -1.33 -0.75 10.34
CA ASN A 98 -1.71 -1.43 11.59
C ASN A 98 -1.06 -0.76 12.81
N GLY A 99 0.21 -0.36 12.71
CA GLY A 99 0.92 0.33 13.78
C GLY A 99 0.23 1.62 14.21
N PHE A 100 -0.21 2.45 13.27
CA PHE A 100 -0.93 3.68 13.55
C PHE A 100 -2.35 3.44 14.07
N ALA A 101 -3.04 2.40 13.59
CA ALA A 101 -4.33 2.00 14.15
C ALA A 101 -4.20 1.62 15.64
N TYR A 102 -3.20 0.81 15.99
CA TYR A 102 -2.92 0.45 17.39
C TYR A 102 -2.48 1.66 18.22
N LEU A 103 -1.69 2.57 17.65
CA LEU A 103 -1.30 3.80 18.34
C LEU A 103 -2.50 4.71 18.63
N GLY A 104 -3.42 4.87 17.67
CA GLY A 104 -4.64 5.63 17.86
C GLY A 104 -5.54 5.03 18.94
N LEU A 105 -5.66 3.70 18.97
CA LEU A 105 -6.37 3.00 20.05
C LEU A 105 -5.69 3.21 21.41
N LEU A 106 -4.36 3.08 21.47
CA LEU A 106 -3.60 3.29 22.70
C LEU A 106 -3.80 4.72 23.25
N ILE A 107 -3.74 5.72 22.37
CA ILE A 107 -4.01 7.12 22.73
C ILE A 107 -5.42 7.25 23.27
N ALA A 108 -6.45 6.75 22.57
CA ALA A 108 -7.84 6.83 23.03
C ALA A 108 -8.05 6.18 24.42
N VAL A 109 -7.45 5.01 24.66
CA VAL A 109 -7.56 4.31 25.94
C VAL A 109 -6.89 5.10 27.05
N THR A 110 -5.64 5.52 26.83
CA THR A 110 -4.85 6.23 27.85
C THR A 110 -5.39 7.62 28.14
N SER A 111 -5.81 8.38 27.12
CA SER A 111 -6.37 9.72 27.29
C SER A 111 -7.72 9.68 28.00
N GLY A 112 -8.60 8.74 27.64
CA GLY A 112 -9.89 8.61 28.31
C GLY A 112 -9.71 8.17 29.76
N LEU A 113 -8.76 7.28 30.05
CA LEU A 113 -8.45 6.88 31.43
C LEU A 113 -7.87 8.06 32.22
N ALA A 114 -6.99 8.86 31.63
CA ALA A 114 -6.45 10.06 32.25
C ALA A 114 -7.55 11.08 32.58
N VAL A 115 -8.58 11.22 31.73
CA VAL A 115 -9.74 12.10 32.00
C VAL A 115 -10.58 11.55 33.15
N VAL A 116 -10.96 10.28 33.10
CA VAL A 116 -11.78 9.63 34.14
C VAL A 116 -11.08 9.68 35.50
N LEU A 117 -9.77 9.41 35.52
CA LEU A 117 -8.99 9.45 36.74
C LEU A 117 -8.62 10.88 37.14
N GLY A 118 -8.48 11.83 36.23
CA GLY A 118 -8.07 13.20 36.53
C GLY A 118 -9.18 14.06 37.11
N VAL A 119 -10.43 13.82 36.69
CA VAL A 119 -11.57 14.65 37.08
C VAL A 119 -12.22 14.13 38.36
N PRO A 120 -12.27 14.91 39.46
CA PRO A 120 -12.82 14.44 40.74
C PRO A 120 -14.27 13.96 40.65
N PHE A 121 -15.11 14.57 39.80
CA PHE A 121 -16.50 14.18 39.59
C PHE A 121 -16.66 12.70 39.22
N PHE A 122 -15.87 12.20 38.28
CA PHE A 122 -15.96 10.81 37.81
C PHE A 122 -15.46 9.81 38.86
N ARG A 123 -14.55 10.21 39.76
CA ARG A 123 -14.09 9.35 40.86
C ARG A 123 -15.19 9.00 41.87
N HIS A 124 -16.19 9.87 42.02
CA HIS A 124 -17.27 9.68 42.99
C HIS A 124 -18.50 8.97 42.40
N SER A 125 -18.59 8.88 41.07
CA SER A 125 -19.67 8.16 40.39
C SER A 125 -19.13 7.30 39.25
N LEU A 126 -18.96 6.01 39.54
CA LEU A 126 -18.52 5.01 38.56
C LEU A 126 -19.46 4.96 37.35
N LEU A 127 -20.76 5.11 37.58
CA LEU A 127 -21.78 5.05 36.53
C LEU A 127 -21.61 6.19 35.51
N TRP A 128 -21.38 7.42 35.98
CA TRP A 128 -21.12 8.55 35.09
C TRP A 128 -19.78 8.44 34.37
N ALA A 129 -18.76 7.88 35.04
CA ALA A 129 -17.48 7.59 34.41
C ALA A 129 -17.65 6.60 33.24
N THR A 130 -18.41 5.52 33.43
CA THR A 130 -18.68 4.54 32.37
C THR A 130 -19.48 5.13 31.21
N VAL A 131 -20.55 5.88 31.51
CA VAL A 131 -21.40 6.54 30.51
C VAL A 131 -20.61 7.52 29.65
N PHE A 132 -19.60 8.19 30.21
CA PHE A 132 -18.70 9.07 29.45
C PHE A 132 -17.61 8.29 28.69
N TYR A 133 -16.97 7.33 29.36
CA TYR A 133 -15.80 6.64 28.81
C TYR A 133 -16.14 5.77 27.61
N ALA A 134 -17.31 5.11 27.60
CA ALA A 134 -17.75 4.27 26.49
C ALA A 134 -17.88 5.04 25.15
N PRO A 135 -18.65 6.13 25.04
CA PRO A 135 -18.72 6.92 23.81
C PRO A 135 -17.39 7.60 23.50
N TYR A 136 -16.62 8.03 24.52
CA TYR A 136 -15.28 8.56 24.31
C TYR A 136 -14.36 7.55 23.62
N LEU A 137 -14.35 6.29 24.07
CA LEU A 137 -13.55 5.24 23.44
C LEU A 137 -14.01 4.95 22.01
N LEU A 138 -15.32 4.85 21.79
CA LEU A 138 -15.85 4.55 20.46
C LEU A 138 -15.50 5.66 19.45
N LEU A 139 -15.73 6.91 19.83
CA LEU A 139 -15.46 8.06 18.95
C LEU A 139 -13.95 8.34 18.85
N GLY A 140 -13.24 8.30 19.98
CA GLY A 140 -11.82 8.55 20.07
C GLY A 140 -10.99 7.53 19.30
N SER A 141 -11.25 6.23 19.49
CA SER A 141 -10.50 5.18 18.76
C SER A 141 -10.66 5.33 17.25
N ARG A 142 -11.88 5.61 16.76
CA ARG A 142 -12.14 5.83 15.34
C ARG A 142 -11.49 7.11 14.82
N ALA A 143 -11.61 8.22 15.54
CA ALA A 143 -11.06 9.51 15.13
C ALA A 143 -9.51 9.47 15.12
N PHE A 144 -8.89 9.00 16.20
CA PHE A 144 -7.43 8.93 16.28
C PHE A 144 -6.84 7.95 15.29
N ALA A 145 -7.46 6.78 15.07
CA ALA A 145 -7.01 5.84 14.05
C ALA A 145 -7.13 6.43 12.64
N ALA A 146 -8.21 7.15 12.32
CA ALA A 146 -8.38 7.79 11.02
C ALA A 146 -7.36 8.91 10.79
N ILE A 147 -7.14 9.78 11.79
CA ILE A 147 -6.18 10.89 11.71
C ILE A 147 -4.75 10.35 11.59
N LEU A 148 -4.36 9.44 12.48
CA LEU A 148 -2.98 8.94 12.51
C LEU A 148 -2.69 8.00 11.33
N GLY A 149 -3.63 7.10 11.02
CA GLY A 149 -3.50 6.18 9.89
C GLY A 149 -3.47 6.91 8.55
N GLY A 150 -4.49 7.74 8.27
CA GLY A 150 -4.61 8.40 6.97
C GLY A 150 -3.64 9.56 6.77
N TYR A 151 -3.43 10.42 7.77
CA TYR A 151 -2.59 11.61 7.56
C TYR A 151 -1.09 11.32 7.68
N TYR A 152 -0.70 10.55 8.71
CA TYR A 152 0.71 10.28 9.00
C TYR A 152 1.18 8.92 8.49
N GLY A 153 0.34 7.89 8.64
CA GLY A 153 0.64 6.52 8.24
C GLY A 153 0.87 6.37 6.76
N ASP A 154 -0.03 6.93 5.95
CA ASP A 154 0.10 6.85 4.50
C ASP A 154 1.39 7.54 4.03
N ARG A 155 1.63 8.79 4.41
CA ARG A 155 2.79 9.53 3.88
C ARG A 155 4.12 8.89 4.25
N ILE A 156 4.31 8.50 5.51
CA ILE A 156 5.59 7.93 5.99
C ILE A 156 5.75 6.49 5.53
N GLY A 157 4.68 5.69 5.65
CA GLY A 157 4.67 4.29 5.26
C GLY A 157 4.91 4.10 3.77
N TYR A 158 4.14 4.82 2.92
CA TYR A 158 4.28 4.74 1.47
C TYR A 158 5.64 5.28 1.01
N ALA A 159 6.10 6.43 1.51
CA ALA A 159 7.40 6.97 1.07
C ALA A 159 8.55 6.01 1.37
N LYS A 160 8.57 5.41 2.57
CA LYS A 160 9.60 4.45 2.96
C LYS A 160 9.50 3.15 2.17
N ALA A 161 8.30 2.58 2.04
CA ALA A 161 8.09 1.35 1.29
C ALA A 161 8.47 1.53 -0.19
N ARG A 162 8.14 2.69 -0.77
CA ARG A 162 8.46 3.03 -2.16
C ARG A 162 9.96 3.19 -2.38
N ALA A 163 10.66 3.87 -1.47
CA ALA A 163 12.12 4.02 -1.54
C ALA A 163 12.85 2.67 -1.50
N GLU A 164 12.46 1.77 -0.59
CA GLU A 164 13.03 0.41 -0.53
C GLU A 164 12.75 -0.38 -1.81
N THR A 165 11.54 -0.27 -2.35
CA THR A 165 11.14 -1.01 -3.56
C THR A 165 11.89 -0.50 -4.80
N ARG A 166 12.09 0.81 -4.91
CA ARG A 166 12.89 1.41 -5.99
C ARG A 166 14.36 0.95 -5.92
N ALA A 167 14.95 0.97 -4.73
CA ALA A 167 16.33 0.51 -4.55
C ALA A 167 16.49 -0.97 -4.93
N ALA A 168 15.53 -1.82 -4.56
CA ALA A 168 15.51 -3.23 -4.94
C ALA A 168 15.39 -3.43 -6.46
N TRP A 169 14.54 -2.63 -7.11
CA TRP A 169 14.40 -2.64 -8.56
C TRP A 169 15.68 -2.21 -9.27
N GLU A 170 16.29 -1.09 -8.85
CA GLU A 170 17.53 -0.59 -9.44
C GLU A 170 18.69 -1.59 -9.26
N ALA A 171 18.75 -2.30 -8.13
CA ALA A 171 19.70 -3.38 -7.93
C ALA A 171 19.45 -4.52 -8.93
N TRP A 172 18.21 -4.98 -9.06
CA TRP A 172 17.85 -6.06 -9.96
C TRP A 172 18.05 -5.71 -11.45
N VAL A 173 17.75 -4.47 -11.86
CA VAL A 173 18.01 -4.00 -13.23
C VAL A 173 19.51 -3.97 -13.52
N ARG A 174 20.34 -3.50 -12.58
CA ARG A 174 21.81 -3.53 -12.74
C ARG A 174 22.35 -4.94 -12.88
N GLU A 175 21.85 -5.89 -12.10
CA GLU A 175 22.23 -7.31 -12.22
C GLU A 175 21.77 -7.96 -13.53
N ARG A 176 20.67 -7.47 -14.10
CA ARG A 176 20.15 -7.96 -15.38
C ARG A 176 20.87 -7.34 -16.59
N GLU A 177 21.39 -6.12 -16.46
CA GLU A 177 22.00 -5.34 -17.55
C GLU A 177 23.53 -5.35 -17.55
N GLY A 178 24.17 -5.72 -16.44
CA GLY A 178 25.63 -5.95 -16.32
C GLY A 178 26.01 -7.38 -16.62
#